data_AF-A0AAP0J6S5-F1
#
_entry.id   AF-A0AAP0J6S5-F1
#
_cell.length_a   1.000
_cell.length_b   1.000
_cell.length_c   1.000
_cell.angle_alpha   90.00
_cell.angle_beta   90.00
_cell.angle_gamma   90.00
#
_symmetry.space_group_name_H-M   'P 1'
#
loop_
_entity.id
_entity.type
_entity.pdbx_description
1 polymer ?
#
loop_
_entity_poly.entity_id
_entity_poly.type
_entity_poly.pdbx_seq_one_letter_code
_entity_poly.pdbx_strand_id
1 'polypeptide(L)'
;MNGVFEEPMDFVDLAGSERASQTLYAGARLKEGCHISRSLLTLGTIIRKLSKGRNGHIPYRDSKLTRILQSSLGGNAKTAIICTISPARSHVEQSRNTLSFANCAKEVATNAQVNVVMSDKALVKHLQRELERLESELKGQAPTFVSRDSVALLREKDLQIEQMEKEIEELTRQRDIAKARLESIAKTIVDEPASCLTGLKQLVNYPEPNTWSDEYPLEEAGFRLELA
;
A
#
# COMPACT_ATOMS: atom_id res chain seq x y z
N MET A 1 35.39 6.36 11.90
CA MET A 1 34.13 6.98 11.44
C MET A 1 34.06 6.77 9.94
N ASN A 2 33.08 6.02 9.42
CA ASN A 2 32.99 5.64 7.99
C ASN A 2 31.89 6.42 7.23
N GLY A 3 31.50 7.59 7.75
CA GLY A 3 30.49 8.45 7.14
C GLY A 3 31.10 9.39 6.10
N VAL A 4 30.35 9.63 5.03
CA VAL A 4 30.59 10.68 4.02
C VAL A 4 29.53 11.76 4.26
N PHE A 5 29.92 13.02 4.10
CA PHE A 5 28.98 14.14 4.17
C PHE A 5 28.38 14.39 2.79
N GLU A 6 27.06 14.46 2.72
CA GLU A 6 26.34 14.83 1.49
C GLU A 6 25.53 16.10 1.74
N GLU A 7 25.81 17.15 0.96
CA GLU A 7 25.10 18.43 1.02
C GLU A 7 24.48 18.71 -0.36
N PRO A 8 23.22 18.29 -0.60
CA PRO A 8 22.51 18.59 -1.84
C PRO A 8 22.33 20.11 -1.99
N MET A 9 22.59 20.64 -3.19
CA MET A 9 22.40 22.04 -3.52
C MET A 9 21.45 22.17 -4.72
N ASP A 10 20.33 22.84 -4.50
CA ASP A 10 19.30 23.05 -5.52
C ASP A 10 19.23 24.53 -5.93
N PHE A 11 19.34 24.80 -7.23
CA PHE A 11 19.04 26.11 -7.82
C PHE A 11 17.76 26.00 -8.64
N VAL A 12 16.77 26.84 -8.32
CA VAL A 12 15.44 26.73 -8.88
C VAL A 12 15.05 28.08 -9.47
N ASP A 13 14.86 28.11 -10.79
CA ASP A 13 14.23 29.24 -11.48
C ASP A 13 12.73 28.98 -11.62
N LEU A 14 11.92 29.92 -11.14
CA LEU A 14 10.47 29.77 -11.08
C LEU A 14 9.83 30.53 -12.24
N ALA A 15 8.69 30.01 -12.70
CA ALA A 15 7.88 30.73 -13.66
C ALA A 15 7.35 32.06 -13.07
N GLY A 16 6.87 32.94 -13.95
CA GLY A 16 6.28 34.22 -13.58
C GLY A 16 5.12 34.07 -12.59
N SER A 17 5.10 34.92 -11.57
CA SER A 17 4.07 34.93 -10.51
C SER A 17 2.81 35.72 -10.89
N GLU A 18 2.78 36.30 -12.08
CA GLU A 18 1.62 37.03 -12.60
C GLU A 18 0.40 36.12 -12.77
N ARG A 19 -0.78 36.74 -12.74
CA ARG A 19 -2.03 35.99 -12.90
C ARG A 19 -2.25 35.67 -14.37
N ALA A 20 -2.72 34.45 -14.65
CA ALA A 20 -3.09 34.04 -16.00
C ALA A 20 -4.08 35.00 -16.68
N SER A 21 -4.98 35.64 -15.92
CA SER A 21 -5.92 36.65 -16.42
C SER A 21 -5.26 37.94 -16.96
N GLN A 22 -3.99 38.18 -16.62
CA GLN A 22 -3.21 39.31 -17.12
C GLN A 22 -2.41 38.96 -18.37
N THR A 23 -2.42 37.68 -18.75
CA THR A 23 -1.77 37.21 -19.97
C THR A 23 -2.74 37.26 -21.14
N LEU A 24 -2.31 37.77 -22.29
CA LEU A 24 -3.13 37.86 -23.52
C LEU A 24 -3.22 36.51 -24.26
N TYR A 25 -2.99 35.39 -23.56
CA TYR A 25 -2.91 34.07 -24.17
C TYR A 25 -4.30 33.43 -24.23
N ALA A 26 -4.70 32.95 -25.42
CA ALA A 26 -5.94 32.21 -25.64
C ALA A 26 -5.66 30.73 -26.01
N GLY A 27 -6.68 29.88 -25.86
CA GLY A 27 -6.64 28.48 -26.30
C GLY A 27 -5.70 27.58 -25.47
N ALA A 28 -4.89 26.75 -26.14
CA ALA A 28 -3.98 25.80 -25.49
C ALA A 28 -2.97 26.47 -24.53
N ARG A 29 -2.56 27.70 -24.85
CA ARG A 29 -1.60 28.49 -24.08
C ARG A 29 -2.19 29.02 -22.76
N LEU A 30 -3.52 29.19 -22.69
CA LEU A 30 -4.24 29.48 -21.44
C LEU A 30 -4.31 28.24 -20.54
N LYS A 31 -4.53 27.04 -21.11
CA LYS A 31 -4.50 25.77 -20.35
C LYS A 31 -3.11 25.50 -19.77
N GLU A 32 -2.06 25.77 -20.53
CA GLU A 32 -0.67 25.70 -20.04
C GLU A 32 -0.41 26.71 -18.92
N GLY A 33 -0.82 27.97 -19.10
CA GLY A 33 -0.72 29.02 -18.07
C GLY A 33 -1.44 28.67 -16.76
N CYS A 34 -2.55 27.93 -16.83
CA CYS A 34 -3.26 27.42 -15.66
C CYS A 34 -2.43 26.37 -14.88
N HIS A 35 -1.77 25.45 -15.59
CA HIS A 35 -0.87 24.47 -14.96
C HIS A 35 0.39 25.10 -14.36
N ILE A 36 0.98 26.08 -15.04
CA ILE A 36 2.12 26.86 -14.53
C ILE A 36 1.72 27.61 -13.25
N SER A 37 0.55 28.25 -13.25
CA SER A 37 0.04 28.97 -12.08
C SER A 37 -0.26 28.04 -10.91
N ARG A 38 -0.58 26.76 -11.17
CA ARG A 38 -0.93 25.80 -10.12
C ARG A 38 0.24 25.52 -9.18
N SER A 39 1.46 25.29 -9.70
CA SER A 39 2.62 25.01 -8.86
C SER A 39 3.00 26.21 -7.98
N LEU A 40 2.96 27.43 -8.54
CA LEU A 40 3.24 28.66 -7.80
C LEU A 40 2.15 28.98 -6.76
N LEU A 41 0.88 28.70 -7.08
CA LEU A 41 -0.22 28.84 -6.12
C LEU A 41 -0.07 27.87 -4.94
N THR A 42 0.26 26.60 -5.23
CA THR A 42 0.55 25.61 -4.19
C THR A 42 1.74 26.06 -3.34
N LEU A 43 2.82 26.55 -3.97
CA LEU A 43 4.00 27.08 -3.27
C LEU A 43 3.61 28.23 -2.32
N GLY A 44 2.86 29.22 -2.81
CA GLY A 44 2.37 30.33 -1.99
C GLY A 44 1.49 29.89 -0.83
N THR A 45 0.70 28.83 -1.03
CA THR A 45 -0.14 28.23 0.02
C THR A 45 0.69 27.55 1.10
N ILE A 46 1.71 26.77 0.69
CA ILE A 46 2.63 26.09 1.60
C ILE A 46 3.40 27.11 2.45
N ILE A 47 4.02 28.11 1.81
CA ILE A 47 4.75 29.18 2.51
C ILE A 47 3.87 29.85 3.56
N ARG A 48 2.62 30.18 3.23
CA ARG A 48 1.69 30.83 4.16
C ARG A 48 1.24 29.92 5.31
N LYS A 49 1.17 28.62 5.09
CA LYS A 49 0.85 27.65 6.15
C LYS A 49 2.03 27.50 7.10
N LEU A 50 3.23 27.32 6.55
CA LEU A 50 4.47 27.17 7.30
C LEU A 50 4.82 28.43 8.10
N SER A 51 4.65 29.63 7.51
CA SER A 51 4.97 30.90 8.16
C SER A 51 4.15 31.18 9.42
N LYS A 52 2.97 30.56 9.53
CA LYS A 52 2.09 30.72 10.69
C LYS A 52 2.32 29.65 11.77
N GLY A 53 3.28 28.75 11.58
CA GLY A 53 3.51 27.61 12.48
C GLY A 53 2.27 26.74 12.69
N ARG A 54 1.37 26.68 11.69
CA ARG A 54 0.13 25.92 11.84
C ARG A 54 0.44 24.43 11.78
N ASN A 55 0.22 23.73 12.90
CA ASN A 55 0.28 22.28 12.98
C ASN A 55 -0.90 21.70 12.20
N GLY A 56 -0.66 21.30 10.95
CA GLY A 56 -1.65 20.73 10.07
C GLY A 56 -1.04 20.24 8.76
N HIS A 57 -1.84 19.59 7.93
CA HIS A 57 -1.36 19.04 6.67
C HIS A 57 -0.84 20.14 5.73
N ILE A 58 0.44 20.01 5.35
CA ILE A 58 1.10 20.84 4.34
C ILE A 58 1.01 20.11 2.99
N PRO A 59 0.37 20.70 1.98
CA PRO A 59 0.02 20.02 0.73
C PRO A 59 1.18 19.98 -0.27
N TYR A 60 2.35 19.45 0.12
CA TYR A 60 3.51 19.33 -0.79
C TYR A 60 3.19 18.52 -2.05
N ARG A 61 2.22 17.60 -1.96
CA ARG A 61 1.84 16.69 -3.05
C ARG A 61 0.93 17.31 -4.11
N ASP A 62 0.36 18.49 -3.88
CA ASP A 62 -0.57 19.14 -4.81
C ASP A 62 0.12 19.63 -6.09
N SER A 63 1.46 19.75 -6.09
CA SER A 63 2.25 20.02 -7.28
C SER A 63 3.57 19.24 -7.29
N LYS A 64 4.07 18.91 -8.49
CA LYS A 64 5.38 18.25 -8.64
C LYS A 64 6.53 19.12 -8.10
N LEU A 65 6.47 20.43 -8.35
CA LEU A 65 7.46 21.39 -7.87
C LEU A 65 7.57 21.36 -6.34
N THR A 66 6.45 21.50 -5.64
CA THR A 66 6.44 21.53 -4.18
C THR A 66 6.79 20.19 -3.54
N ARG A 67 6.65 19.09 -4.27
CA ARG A 67 7.09 17.77 -3.84
C ARG A 67 8.61 17.63 -3.92
N ILE A 68 9.23 18.18 -4.96
CA ILE A 68 10.69 18.22 -5.10
C ILE A 68 11.28 19.14 -4.03
N LEU A 69 10.69 20.32 -3.81
CA LEU A 69 11.16 21.32 -2.86
C LEU A 69 10.76 21.08 -1.40
N GLN A 70 10.26 19.89 -1.07
CA GLN A 70 9.75 19.60 0.27
C GLN A 70 10.86 19.72 1.35
N SER A 71 12.08 19.27 1.04
CA SER A 71 13.25 19.43 1.94
C SER A 71 13.59 20.90 2.16
N SER A 72 13.54 21.70 1.09
CA SER A 72 13.86 23.14 1.10
C SER A 72 12.81 23.99 1.82
N LEU A 73 11.56 23.55 1.87
CA LEU A 73 10.44 24.32 2.41
C LEU A 73 10.01 23.78 3.77
N GLY A 74 10.76 24.12 4.81
CA GLY A 74 10.47 23.72 6.19
C GLY A 74 11.04 22.35 6.61
N GLY A 75 11.88 21.75 5.77
CA GLY A 75 12.59 20.50 6.07
C GLY A 75 14.06 20.71 6.43
N ASN A 76 14.87 19.69 6.15
CA ASN A 76 16.32 19.72 6.33
C ASN A 76 17.02 20.37 5.14
N ALA A 77 17.10 21.70 5.15
CA ALA A 77 17.82 22.48 4.16
C ALA A 77 18.09 23.90 4.68
N LYS A 78 19.14 24.54 4.16
CA LYS A 78 19.30 26.00 4.26
C LYS A 78 18.72 26.63 3.00
N THR A 79 17.65 27.41 3.17
CA THR A 79 16.88 27.92 2.03
C THR A 79 16.97 29.44 1.96
N ALA A 80 17.35 29.94 0.78
CA ALA A 80 17.28 31.35 0.43
C ALA A 80 16.30 31.53 -0.73
N ILE A 81 15.46 32.56 -0.65
CA ILE A 81 14.50 32.90 -1.70
C ILE A 81 14.81 34.31 -2.18
N ILE A 82 15.05 34.44 -3.48
CA ILE A 82 15.30 35.73 -4.13
C ILE A 82 14.00 36.18 -4.79
N CYS A 83 13.46 37.31 -4.32
CA CYS A 83 12.25 37.88 -4.87
C CYS A 83 12.59 39.02 -5.82
N THR A 84 12.36 38.81 -7.12
CA THR A 84 12.57 39.83 -8.16
C THR A 84 11.32 40.68 -8.34
N ILE A 85 11.47 42.00 -8.35
CA ILE A 85 10.37 42.95 -8.53
C ILE A 85 10.73 43.99 -9.60
N SER A 86 9.71 44.57 -10.24
CA SER A 86 9.88 45.66 -11.21
C SER A 86 9.54 47.01 -10.56
N PRO A 87 10.37 48.05 -10.74
CA PRO A 87 10.09 49.38 -10.21
C PRO A 87 9.01 50.14 -11.01
N ALA A 88 8.55 49.60 -12.15
CA ALA A 88 7.60 50.30 -13.01
C ALA A 88 6.21 50.43 -12.35
N ARG A 89 5.57 51.59 -12.52
CA ARG A 89 4.24 51.88 -11.94
C ARG A 89 3.16 50.89 -12.39
N SER A 90 3.26 50.37 -13.62
CA SER A 90 2.37 49.33 -14.16
C SER A 90 2.44 48.00 -13.39
N HIS A 91 3.52 47.74 -12.64
CA HIS A 91 3.74 46.49 -11.92
C HIS A 91 3.64 46.62 -10.39
N VAL A 92 3.07 47.73 -9.88
CA VAL A 92 2.93 47.96 -8.43
C VAL A 92 2.13 46.84 -7.74
N GLU A 93 1.03 46.38 -8.36
CA GLU A 93 0.23 45.30 -7.78
C GLU A 93 1.03 43.99 -7.67
N GLN A 94 1.76 43.62 -8.73
CA GLN A 94 2.58 42.40 -8.72
C GLN A 94 3.72 42.49 -7.73
N SER A 95 4.42 43.63 -7.69
CA SER A 95 5.49 43.87 -6.71
C SER A 95 4.99 43.77 -5.28
N ARG A 96 3.78 44.30 -4.99
CA ARG A 96 3.14 44.16 -3.67
C ARG A 96 2.83 42.70 -3.33
N ASN A 97 2.35 41.91 -4.29
CA ASN A 97 2.09 40.48 -4.09
C ASN A 97 3.38 39.72 -3.78
N THR A 98 4.45 39.97 -4.55
CA THR A 98 5.78 39.37 -4.35
C THR A 98 6.35 39.73 -2.98
N LEU A 99 6.26 41.00 -2.56
CA LEU A 99 6.72 41.41 -1.22
C LEU A 99 5.89 40.78 -0.10
N SER A 100 4.58 40.62 -0.29
CA SER A 100 3.71 39.94 0.69
C SER A 100 4.06 38.46 0.82
N PHE A 101 4.42 37.82 -0.29
CA PHE A 101 4.96 36.46 -0.29
C PHE A 101 6.30 36.40 0.44
N ALA A 102 7.24 37.30 0.12
CA ALA A 102 8.55 37.38 0.76
C ALA A 102 8.45 37.52 2.28
N ASN A 103 7.52 38.38 2.75
CA ASN A 103 7.28 38.57 4.18
C ASN A 103 6.78 37.29 4.87
N CYS A 104 5.97 36.47 4.18
CA CYS A 104 5.59 35.15 4.70
C CYS A 104 6.76 34.17 4.66
N ALA A 105 7.50 34.14 3.54
CA ALA A 105 8.60 33.22 3.31
C ALA A 105 9.73 33.38 4.33
N LYS A 106 10.00 34.62 4.75
CA LYS A 106 10.98 34.94 5.81
C LYS A 106 10.71 34.23 7.13
N GLU A 107 9.44 34.01 7.47
CA GLU A 107 9.02 33.41 8.74
C GLU A 107 8.97 31.87 8.68
N VAL A 108 9.30 31.26 7.53
CA VAL A 108 9.34 29.81 7.39
C VAL A 108 10.62 29.27 8.05
N ALA A 109 10.45 28.60 9.19
CA ALA A 109 11.55 27.92 9.87
C ALA A 109 11.98 26.65 9.12
N THR A 110 13.29 26.45 8.99
CA THR A 110 13.91 25.22 8.46
C THR A 110 14.72 24.56 9.57
N ASN A 111 14.92 23.24 9.48
CA ASN A 111 15.69 22.46 10.46
C ASN A 111 16.89 21.81 9.77
N ALA A 112 17.87 22.63 9.39
CA ALA A 112 19.07 22.18 8.71
C ALA A 112 19.99 21.38 9.65
N GLN A 113 20.30 20.14 9.25
CA GLN A 113 21.13 19.16 9.94
C GLN A 113 22.12 18.55 8.96
N VAL A 114 23.33 18.28 9.44
CA VAL A 114 24.41 17.68 8.63
C VAL A 114 24.02 16.26 8.25
N ASN A 115 23.93 15.98 6.94
CA ASN A 115 23.64 14.62 6.48
C ASN A 115 24.93 13.80 6.47
N VAL A 116 24.96 12.76 7.30
CA VAL A 116 26.05 11.78 7.33
C VAL A 116 25.53 10.48 6.75
N VAL A 117 26.00 10.14 5.55
CA VAL A 117 25.63 8.91 4.85
C VAL A 117 26.77 7.91 5.02
N MET A 118 26.46 6.62 5.17
CA MET A 118 27.53 5.60 5.15
C MET A 118 28.20 5.62 3.78
N SER A 119 29.53 5.62 3.73
CA SER A 119 30.21 5.48 2.43
C SER A 119 29.73 4.22 1.71
N ASP A 120 29.64 4.24 0.38
CA ASP A 120 29.22 3.07 -0.41
C ASP A 120 30.03 1.82 -0.04
N LYS A 121 31.34 1.98 0.18
CA LYS A 121 32.22 0.90 0.63
C LYS A 121 31.83 0.37 2.01
N ALA A 122 31.45 1.25 2.94
CA ALA A 122 30.98 0.84 4.26
C ALA A 122 29.59 0.21 4.22
N LEU A 123 28.71 0.70 3.36
CA LEU A 123 27.38 0.14 3.13
C LEU A 123 27.49 -1.26 2.51
N VAL A 124 28.28 -1.45 1.46
CA VAL A 124 28.54 -2.76 0.84
C VAL A 124 29.10 -3.74 1.88
N LYS A 125 30.09 -3.30 2.68
CA LYS A 125 30.65 -4.16 3.74
C LYS A 125 29.65 -4.46 4.86
N HIS A 126 28.68 -3.57 5.10
CA HIS A 126 27.60 -3.84 6.05
C HIS A 126 26.61 -4.85 5.47
N LEU A 127 26.16 -4.66 4.24
CA LEU A 127 25.24 -5.56 3.53
C LEU A 127 25.83 -6.96 3.37
N GLN A 128 27.11 -7.07 3.02
CA GLN A 128 27.82 -8.36 2.96
C GLN A 128 27.81 -9.10 4.30
N ARG A 129 28.03 -8.39 5.41
CA ARG A 129 27.95 -8.98 6.75
C ARG A 129 26.54 -9.42 7.12
N GLU A 130 25.51 -8.66 6.75
CA GLU A 130 24.13 -9.08 6.97
C GLU A 130 23.77 -10.31 6.12
N LEU A 131 24.26 -10.40 4.87
CA LEU A 131 24.09 -11.59 4.04
C LEU A 131 24.75 -12.81 4.69
N GLU A 132 26.00 -12.70 5.14
CA GLU A 132 26.70 -13.80 5.82
C GLU A 132 25.98 -14.24 7.10
N ARG A 133 25.46 -13.29 7.90
CA ARG A 133 24.69 -13.59 9.12
C ARG A 133 23.41 -14.36 8.79
N LEU A 134 22.62 -13.87 7.84
CA LEU A 134 21.36 -14.49 7.44
C LEU A 134 21.58 -15.87 6.80
N GLU A 135 22.60 -16.02 5.95
CA GLU A 135 22.98 -17.32 5.38
C GLU A 135 23.40 -18.32 6.47
N SER A 136 24.11 -17.86 7.50
CA SER A 136 24.50 -18.70 8.63
C SER A 136 23.30 -19.11 9.49
N GLU A 137 22.32 -18.23 9.69
CA GLU A 137 21.07 -18.54 10.41
C GLU A 137 20.24 -19.58 9.64
N LEU A 138 20.12 -19.43 8.32
CA LEU A 138 19.42 -20.39 7.46
C LEU A 138 20.13 -21.74 7.40
N LYS A 139 21.47 -21.77 7.32
CA LYS A 139 22.25 -23.03 7.38
C LYS A 139 22.16 -23.69 8.75
N GLY A 140 22.10 -22.90 9.82
CA GLY A 140 21.84 -23.39 11.18
C GLY A 140 20.42 -23.96 11.36
N GLN A 141 19.51 -23.64 10.45
CA GLN A 141 18.13 -24.13 10.39
C GLN A 141 17.91 -25.23 9.32
N ALA A 142 18.96 -25.91 8.84
CA ALA A 142 18.81 -27.23 8.21
C ALA A 142 18.41 -28.28 9.29
N PRO A 143 17.57 -29.29 8.95
CA PRO A 143 16.40 -29.67 9.74
C PRO A 143 16.77 -30.43 11.02
N THR A 144 17.01 -29.70 12.09
CA THR A 144 17.10 -30.26 13.45
C THR A 144 15.76 -30.24 14.20
N PHE A 145 14.67 -29.77 13.56
CA PHE A 145 13.36 -29.66 14.21
C PHE A 145 12.33 -30.74 13.85
N VAL A 146 12.64 -31.71 12.98
CA VAL A 146 11.90 -32.97 13.03
C VAL A 146 12.56 -33.82 14.12
N SER A 147 12.04 -33.67 15.34
CA SER A 147 12.30 -34.62 16.43
C SER A 147 12.20 -36.03 15.84
N ARG A 148 13.09 -36.93 16.25
CA ARG A 148 13.07 -38.33 15.82
C ARG A 148 11.68 -38.97 16.02
N ASP A 149 10.91 -38.44 16.97
CA ASP A 149 9.51 -38.76 17.22
C ASP A 149 8.55 -38.28 16.12
N SER A 150 8.77 -37.09 15.52
CA SER A 150 7.95 -36.60 14.39
C SER A 150 8.11 -37.47 13.14
N VAL A 151 9.30 -38.00 12.86
CA VAL A 151 9.51 -38.90 11.70
C VAL A 151 8.83 -40.25 11.93
N ALA A 152 8.83 -40.75 13.17
CA ALA A 152 8.11 -41.98 13.52
C ALA A 152 6.58 -41.79 13.47
N LEU A 153 6.09 -40.66 14.01
CA LEU A 153 4.68 -40.29 13.95
C LEU A 153 4.17 -40.09 12.52
N LEU A 154 4.98 -39.48 11.64
CA LEU A 154 4.62 -39.33 10.22
C LEU A 154 4.43 -40.70 9.55
N ARG A 155 5.34 -41.65 9.79
CA ARG A 155 5.22 -43.01 9.24
C ARG A 155 4.01 -43.77 9.78
N GLU A 156 3.68 -43.59 11.05
CA GLU A 156 2.47 -44.19 11.64
C GLU A 156 1.19 -43.59 11.03
N LYS A 157 1.19 -42.27 10.78
CA LYS A 157 0.07 -41.60 10.11
C LYS A 157 -0.09 -42.02 8.66
N ASP A 158 1.01 -42.21 7.94
CA ASP A 158 0.99 -42.72 6.56
C ASP A 158 0.37 -44.13 6.50
N LEU A 159 0.70 -45.01 7.46
CA LEU A 159 0.09 -46.34 7.56
C LEU A 159 -1.40 -46.28 7.92
N GLN A 160 -1.81 -45.34 8.77
CA GLN A 160 -3.22 -45.12 9.10
C GLN A 160 -4.01 -44.61 7.88
N ILE A 161 -3.41 -43.74 7.07
CA ILE A 161 -4.02 -43.25 5.83
C ILE A 161 -4.23 -44.42 4.86
N GLU A 162 -3.22 -45.27 4.64
CA GLU A 162 -3.34 -46.42 3.74
C GLU A 162 -4.42 -47.43 4.21
N GLN A 163 -4.57 -47.62 5.52
CA GLN A 163 -5.64 -48.46 6.08
C GLN A 163 -7.03 -47.84 5.86
N MET A 164 -7.17 -46.53 6.13
CA MET A 164 -8.43 -45.81 5.91
C MET A 164 -8.82 -45.80 4.43
N GLU A 165 -7.86 -45.65 3.51
CA GLU A 165 -8.13 -45.67 2.07
C GLU A 165 -8.72 -47.02 1.63
N LYS A 166 -8.16 -48.13 2.12
CA LYS A 166 -8.70 -49.48 1.85
C LYS A 166 -10.09 -49.67 2.43
N GLU A 167 -10.35 -49.14 3.62
CA GLU A 167 -11.68 -49.18 4.25
C GLU A 167 -12.71 -48.35 3.47
N ILE A 168 -12.33 -47.16 3.04
CA ILE A 168 -13.17 -46.29 2.19
C ILE A 168 -13.48 -46.98 0.86
N GLU A 169 -12.52 -47.66 0.24
CA GLU A 169 -12.75 -48.42 -1.00
C GLU A 169 -13.78 -49.53 -0.82
N GLU A 170 -13.67 -50.34 0.24
CA GLU A 170 -14.62 -51.44 0.48
C GLU A 170 -16.01 -50.90 0.85
N LEU A 171 -16.10 -49.87 1.69
CA LEU A 171 -17.37 -49.23 2.02
C LEU A 171 -18.04 -48.63 0.78
N THR A 172 -17.26 -48.02 -0.12
CA THR A 172 -17.75 -47.50 -1.40
C THR A 172 -18.29 -48.61 -2.27
N ARG A 173 -17.59 -49.75 -2.35
CA ARG A 173 -18.04 -50.93 -3.09
C ARG A 173 -19.35 -51.48 -2.53
N GLN A 174 -19.49 -51.58 -1.21
CA GLN A 174 -20.72 -52.03 -0.56
C GLN A 174 -21.89 -51.07 -0.81
N ARG A 175 -21.65 -49.75 -0.71
CA ARG A 175 -22.62 -48.73 -1.06
C ARG A 175 -23.11 -48.90 -2.49
N ASP A 176 -22.20 -49.11 -3.44
CA ASP A 176 -22.55 -49.24 -4.86
C ASP A 176 -23.37 -50.50 -5.13
N ILE A 177 -23.03 -51.62 -4.50
CA ILE A 177 -23.83 -52.85 -4.57
C ILE A 177 -25.22 -52.64 -3.96
N ALA A 178 -25.31 -52.02 -2.77
CA ALA A 178 -26.58 -51.75 -2.11
C ALA A 178 -27.45 -50.79 -2.94
N LYS A 179 -26.83 -49.77 -3.54
CA LYS A 179 -27.50 -48.82 -4.44
C LYS A 179 -28.00 -49.51 -5.71
N ALA A 180 -27.20 -50.37 -6.34
CA ALA A 180 -27.62 -51.15 -7.51
C ALA A 180 -28.79 -52.10 -7.18
N ARG A 181 -28.79 -52.72 -5.98
CA ARG A 181 -29.92 -53.52 -5.49
C ARG A 181 -31.17 -52.67 -5.32
N LEU A 182 -31.06 -51.51 -4.68
CA LEU A 182 -32.16 -50.56 -4.54
C LEU A 182 -32.70 -50.08 -5.89
N GLU A 183 -31.83 -49.76 -6.85
CA GLU A 183 -32.22 -49.38 -8.21
C GLU A 183 -32.94 -50.53 -8.94
N SER A 184 -32.48 -51.78 -8.79
CA SER A 184 -33.16 -52.96 -9.35
C SER A 184 -34.55 -53.18 -8.74
N ILE A 185 -34.68 -53.00 -7.42
CA ILE A 185 -35.96 -53.09 -6.71
C ILE A 185 -36.88 -51.94 -7.14
N ALA A 186 -36.39 -50.71 -7.21
CA ALA A 186 -37.13 -49.54 -7.67
C ALA A 186 -37.63 -49.74 -9.10
N LYS A 187 -36.81 -50.30 -10.00
CA LYS A 187 -37.20 -50.60 -11.39
C LYS A 187 -38.28 -51.69 -11.49
N THR A 188 -38.32 -52.63 -10.53
CA THR A 188 -39.35 -53.68 -10.44
C THR A 188 -40.67 -53.12 -9.87
N ILE A 189 -40.62 -52.04 -9.08
CA ILE A 189 -41.80 -51.37 -8.50
C ILE A 189 -42.47 -50.41 -9.50
N VAL A 190 -41.84 -50.10 -10.64
CA VAL A 190 -42.39 -49.15 -11.65
C VAL A 190 -43.38 -49.79 -12.64
N ASP A 191 -43.64 -51.09 -12.58
CA ASP A 191 -44.71 -51.76 -13.33
C ASP A 191 -45.93 -52.11 -12.45
N GLU A 192 -46.61 -51.10 -11.89
CA GLU A 192 -48.05 -51.10 -11.55
C GLU A 192 -48.53 -49.67 -11.17
N PRO A 193 -49.81 -49.32 -11.39
CA PRO A 193 -50.21 -47.96 -11.79
C PRO A 193 -50.32 -46.94 -10.65
N ALA A 194 -50.24 -45.67 -11.08
CA ALA A 194 -50.17 -44.46 -10.27
C ALA A 194 -51.23 -44.33 -9.15
N SER A 195 -50.77 -44.35 -7.90
CA SER A 195 -51.38 -43.61 -6.78
C SER A 195 -50.50 -43.68 -5.52
N CYS A 196 -49.34 -43.02 -5.52
CA CYS A 196 -48.68 -42.45 -4.32
C CYS A 196 -47.32 -41.86 -4.72
N LEU A 197 -47.30 -40.74 -5.45
CA LEU A 197 -46.07 -39.98 -5.69
C LEU A 197 -46.19 -38.56 -5.12
N THR A 198 -46.37 -38.49 -3.80
CA THR A 198 -46.21 -37.27 -3.00
C THR A 198 -45.33 -37.53 -1.76
N GLY A 199 -44.22 -38.27 -1.94
CA GLY A 199 -43.28 -38.55 -0.85
C GLY A 199 -41.81 -38.77 -1.22
N LEU A 200 -41.42 -38.69 -2.50
CA LEU A 200 -40.04 -39.00 -2.93
C LEU A 200 -39.36 -37.83 -3.67
N LYS A 201 -39.39 -36.65 -3.06
CA LYS A 201 -38.46 -35.54 -3.41
C LYS A 201 -37.38 -35.31 -2.35
N GLN A 202 -37.19 -36.24 -1.41
CA GLN A 202 -36.37 -36.01 -0.23
C GLN A 202 -35.31 -37.09 0.04
N LEU A 203 -34.80 -37.76 -0.99
CA LEU A 203 -33.70 -38.72 -0.85
C LEU A 203 -32.62 -38.62 -1.93
N VAL A 204 -32.51 -37.48 -2.62
CA VAL A 204 -31.26 -37.13 -3.34
C VAL A 204 -30.89 -35.71 -2.93
N ASN A 205 -30.19 -35.60 -1.81
CA ASN A 205 -29.38 -34.43 -1.52
C ASN A 205 -27.95 -34.94 -1.34
N TYR A 206 -27.25 -35.12 -2.46
CA TYR A 206 -25.80 -35.05 -2.42
C TYR A 206 -25.46 -33.58 -2.12
N PRO A 207 -24.66 -33.26 -1.10
CA PRO A 207 -24.12 -31.92 -1.01
C PRO A 207 -23.32 -31.67 -2.30
N GLU A 208 -23.73 -30.66 -3.07
CA GLU A 208 -22.94 -30.10 -4.14
C GLU A 208 -21.51 -29.84 -3.61
N PRO A 209 -20.46 -30.07 -4.42
CA PRO A 209 -19.11 -29.74 -4.01
C PRO A 209 -19.04 -28.24 -3.74
N ASN A 210 -18.88 -27.86 -2.47
CA ASN A 210 -18.73 -26.47 -2.07
C ASN A 210 -17.60 -25.84 -2.89
N THR A 211 -18.00 -24.96 -3.81
CA THR A 211 -17.17 -23.92 -4.37
C THR A 211 -16.58 -23.13 -3.21
N TRP A 212 -15.25 -23.09 -3.13
CA TRP A 212 -14.54 -22.18 -2.25
C TRP A 212 -14.94 -20.75 -2.63
N SER A 213 -15.86 -20.18 -1.86
CA SER A 213 -16.15 -18.75 -1.88
C SER A 213 -15.47 -18.15 -0.67
N ASP A 214 -14.37 -17.45 -0.93
CA ASP A 214 -13.84 -16.41 -0.07
C ASP A 214 -14.98 -15.47 0.32
N GLU A 215 -15.34 -15.40 1.60
CA GLU A 215 -16.01 -14.22 2.16
C GLU A 215 -15.82 -14.16 3.68
N TYR A 216 -14.97 -13.22 4.10
CA TYR A 216 -14.74 -12.80 5.48
C TYR A 216 -15.97 -12.11 6.06
N PRO A 217 -16.40 -12.42 7.30
CA PRO A 217 -17.31 -11.56 8.03
C PRO A 217 -16.55 -10.39 8.67
N LEU A 218 -16.79 -9.19 8.15
CA LEU A 218 -16.64 -7.95 8.91
C LEU A 218 -17.80 -7.89 9.91
N GLU A 219 -17.54 -8.27 11.16
CA GLU A 219 -18.40 -7.86 12.28
C GLU A 219 -17.61 -7.00 13.28
N GLU A 220 -18.25 -5.88 13.59
CA GLU A 220 -17.79 -4.75 14.36
C GLU A 220 -17.51 -5.13 15.81
N ALA A 221 -16.23 -5.20 16.18
CA ALA A 221 -15.81 -5.05 17.56
C ALA A 221 -15.80 -3.55 17.91
N GLY A 222 -16.91 -3.07 18.48
CA GLY A 222 -17.02 -1.73 19.04
C GLY A 222 -16.01 -1.50 20.16
N PHE A 223 -14.93 -0.76 19.85
CA PHE A 223 -14.07 -0.15 20.86
C PHE A 223 -14.76 1.09 21.45
N ARG A 224 -15.25 0.95 22.68
CA ARG A 224 -15.66 2.06 23.53
C ARG A 224 -14.45 2.47 24.37
N LEU A 225 -13.73 3.51 23.94
CA LEU A 225 -12.73 4.20 24.76
C LEU A 225 -13.46 5.24 25.62
N GLU A 226 -13.65 4.93 26.91
CA GLU A 226 -13.76 5.95 27.95
C GLU A 226 -12.33 6.45 28.24
N LEU A 227 -12.10 7.73 27.98
CA LEU A 227 -10.94 8.47 28.49
C LEU A 227 -11.39 9.19 29.76
N ALA A 228 -10.77 8.85 30.89
CA ALA A 228 -10.54 9.74 32.02
C ALA A 228 -9.11 10.30 31.90
#